data_AF-A0A2V8H0W0-F1
#
_entry.id   AF-A0A2V8H0W0-F1
#
_cell.length_a   1.000
_cell.length_b   1.000
_cell.length_c   1.000
_cell.angle_alpha   90.00
_cell.angle_beta   90.00
_cell.angle_gamma   90.00
#
_symmetry.space_group_name_H-M   'P 1'
#
loop_
_entity.id
_entity.type
_entity.pdbx_description
1 polymer ?
#
loop_
_entity_poly.entity_id
_entity_poly.type
_entity_poly.pdbx_seq_one_letter_code
_entity_poly.pdbx_strand_id
1 'polypeptide(L)' 'MNLLGAVSYANPVGVASTGKPGAVRVIPGDPDNSYIIHKLQGSSDIAGVRMPRGNGPFLTDGQILVIKRWIANGAPNN' A
#
# COMPACT_ATOMS: atom_id res chain seq x y z
N MET A 1 -27.47 0.90 -21.07
CA MET A 1 -27.08 1.04 -19.66
C MET A 1 -25.59 1.38 -19.63
N ASN A 2 -25.29 2.65 -19.38
CA ASN A 2 -23.95 3.23 -19.51
C ASN A 2 -23.11 2.86 -18.26
N LEU A 3 -22.19 1.89 -18.39
CA LEU A 3 -21.29 1.48 -17.31
C LEU A 3 -19.87 2.05 -17.53
N LEU A 4 -19.78 3.32 -17.95
CA LEU A 4 -18.51 4.03 -18.06
C LEU A 4 -17.94 4.31 -16.65
N GLY A 5 -17.24 3.32 -16.10
CA GLY A 5 -15.87 3.47 -15.62
C GLY A 5 -15.57 4.30 -14.37
N ALA A 6 -16.55 4.72 -13.57
CA ALA A 6 -16.30 5.74 -12.53
C ALA A 6 -16.48 5.28 -11.06
N VAL A 7 -16.44 3.97 -10.74
CA VAL A 7 -16.63 3.52 -9.33
C VAL A 7 -15.60 2.51 -8.81
N SER A 8 -14.63 2.04 -9.59
CA SER A 8 -13.69 1.00 -9.12
C SER A 8 -12.30 1.54 -8.79
N TYR A 9 -11.81 1.22 -7.59
CA TYR A 9 -10.48 1.49 -7.04
C TYR A 9 -10.24 2.94 -6.62
N ALA A 10 -10.59 3.26 -5.37
CA ALA A 10 -9.95 4.37 -4.68
C ALA A 10 -8.44 4.07 -4.65
N ASN A 11 -7.69 4.69 -5.58
CA ASN A 11 -6.26 4.49 -5.69
C ASN A 11 -5.63 4.88 -4.35
N PRO A 12 -4.92 3.97 -3.64
CA PRO A 12 -4.32 4.29 -2.36
C PRO A 12 -3.16 5.31 -2.47
N VAL A 13 -2.77 5.66 -3.69
CA VAL A 13 -1.77 6.68 -4.00
C VAL A 13 -2.19 8.06 -3.48
N GLY A 14 -1.35 8.66 -2.64
CA GLY A 14 -1.58 9.98 -2.04
C GLY A 14 -2.66 10.01 -0.96
N VAL A 15 -3.27 8.87 -0.62
CA VAL A 15 -4.35 8.81 0.37
C VAL A 15 -3.77 8.69 1.78
N ALA A 16 -4.25 9.54 2.69
CA ALA A 16 -3.87 9.46 4.11
C ALA A 16 -4.27 8.10 4.73
N SER A 17 -3.41 7.57 5.59
CA SER A 17 -3.69 6.36 6.35
C SER A 17 -4.75 6.64 7.40
N THR A 18 -5.85 5.90 7.36
CA THR A 18 -6.90 5.95 8.38
C THR A 18 -6.46 5.33 9.70
N GLY A 19 -5.44 4.45 9.68
CA GLY A 19 -4.95 3.76 10.88
C GLY A 19 -3.78 4.46 11.57
N LYS A 20 -3.02 5.30 10.86
CA LYS A 20 -1.86 6.03 11.39
C LYS A 20 -1.94 7.49 10.94
N PRO A 21 -2.40 8.42 11.80
CA PRO A 21 -2.45 9.84 11.49
C PRO A 21 -1.08 10.34 11.02
N GLY A 22 -1.06 11.15 9.96
CA GLY A 22 0.16 11.72 9.37
C GLY A 22 0.92 10.79 8.40
N ALA A 23 0.55 9.50 8.29
CA ALA A 23 1.14 8.61 7.29
C ALA A 23 0.32 8.62 5.99
N VAL A 24 1.00 8.45 4.85
CA VAL A 24 0.36 8.28 3.53
C VAL A 24 0.44 6.81 3.12
N ARG A 25 -0.67 6.25 2.60
CA ARG A 25 -0.78 4.84 2.26
C ARG A 25 0.24 4.43 1.20
N VAL A 26 0.31 5.19 0.11
CA VAL A 26 1.30 5.03 -0.96
C VAL A 26 1.79 6.42 -1.37
N ILE A 27 3.09 6.61 -1.34
CA ILE A 27 3.80 7.81 -1.78
C ILE A 27 4.51 7.47 -3.10
N PRO A 28 4.05 7.97 -4.26
CA PRO A 28 4.70 7.75 -5.54
C PRO A 28 6.18 8.13 -5.48
N GLY A 29 7.05 7.24 -5.97
CA GLY A 29 8.50 7.44 -5.97
C GLY A 29 9.18 7.16 -4.63
N ASP A 30 8.42 6.96 -3.54
CA ASP A 30 8.97 6.72 -2.20
C ASP A 30 8.37 5.46 -1.55
N PRO A 31 8.87 4.26 -1.92
CA PRO A 31 8.40 3.00 -1.35
C PRO A 31 8.72 2.86 0.14
N ASP A 32 9.81 3.45 0.63
CA ASP A 32 10.26 3.24 2.01
C ASP A 32 9.48 4.10 3.01
N ASN A 33 8.95 5.26 2.60
CA ASN A 33 8.02 6.05 3.42
C ASN A 33 6.54 5.70 3.17
N SER A 34 6.25 4.82 2.21
CA SER A 34 4.89 4.36 1.93
C SER A 34 4.38 3.39 3.02
N TYR A 35 3.32 3.78 3.72
CA TYR A 35 2.82 3.04 4.87
C TYR A 35 2.36 1.61 4.55
N ILE A 36 1.94 1.33 3.31
CA ILE A 36 1.60 -0.04 2.89
C ILE A 36 2.79 -1.00 3.04
N ILE A 37 4.01 -0.54 2.77
CA ILE A 37 5.23 -1.36 2.89
C ILE A 37 5.50 -1.69 4.36
N HIS A 38 5.38 -0.70 5.25
CA HIS A 38 5.53 -0.93 6.71
C HIS A 38 4.52 -1.97 7.19
N LYS A 39 3.27 -1.89 6.72
CA LYS A 39 2.21 -2.84 7.06
C LYS A 39 2.47 -4.25 6.54
N LEU A 40 3.05 -4.39 5.35
CA LEU A 40 3.39 -5.71 4.77
C LEU A 40 4.62 -6.34 5.43
N GLN A 41 5.60 -5.52 5.82
CA GLN A 41 6.81 -5.99 6.51
C GLN A 41 6.56 -6.25 8.00
N GLY A 42 5.53 -5.63 8.59
CA GLY A 42 5.27 -5.74 10.03
C GLY A 42 6.21 -4.88 10.86
N SER A 43 6.58 -3.70 10.36
CA SER A 43 7.46 -2.77 11.07
C SER A 43 6.88 -2.37 12.43
N SER A 44 7.73 -2.05 13.40
CA SER A 44 7.30 -1.74 14.79
C SER A 44 6.44 -0.49 14.90
N ASP A 45 6.49 0.40 13.91
CA ASP A 45 5.79 1.68 13.86
C ASP A 45 4.42 1.59 13.15
N ILE A 46 3.91 0.39 12.88
CA ILE A 46 2.57 0.21 12.33
C ILE A 46 1.49 0.36 13.41
N ALA A 47 0.39 0.99 13.03
CA ALA A 47 -0.84 0.94 13.81
C ALA A 47 -1.64 -0.33 13.49
N GLY A 48 -2.05 -1.05 14.53
CA GLY A 48 -2.78 -2.31 14.45
C GLY A 48 -1.87 -3.49 14.07
N VAL A 49 -2.41 -4.44 13.30
CA VAL A 49 -1.69 -5.68 12.94
C VAL A 49 -1.00 -5.60 11.59
N ARG A 50 0.05 -6.42 11.38
CA ARG A 50 0.68 -6.65 10.09
C ARG A 50 -0.36 -7.10 9.04
N MET A 51 -0.14 -6.75 7.79
CA MET A 51 -0.92 -7.24 6.65
C MET A 51 -0.18 -8.38 5.92
N PRO A 52 -0.89 -9.40 5.39
CA PRO A 52 -2.34 -9.59 5.46
C PRO A 52 -2.83 -9.85 6.90
N ARG A 53 -4.06 -9.41 7.22
CA ARG A 53 -4.64 -9.62 8.56
C ARG A 53 -4.83 -11.12 8.78
N GLY A 54 -4.27 -11.67 9.86
CA GLY A 54 -4.34 -13.10 10.20
C GLY A 54 -2.97 -13.76 10.29
N ASN A 55 -2.94 -15.09 10.33
CA ASN A 55 -1.70 -15.88 10.49
C ASN A 55 -1.04 -16.27 9.16
N GLY A 56 -1.33 -15.54 8.08
CA GLY A 56 -0.70 -15.72 6.79
C GLY A 56 -1.33 -16.78 5.88
N PRO A 57 -0.71 -17.05 4.71
CA PRO A 57 0.68 -16.71 4.39
C PRO A 57 0.91 -15.20 4.17
N PHE A 58 1.98 -14.68 4.77
CA PHE A 58 2.46 -13.33 4.48
C PHE A 58 3.09 -13.27 3.09
N LEU A 59 3.20 -12.07 2.54
CA LEU A 59 3.93 -11.87 1.30
C LEU A 59 5.41 -12.18 1.51
N THR A 60 6.02 -12.84 0.52
CA THR A 60 7.47 -13.03 0.50
C THR A 60 8.18 -11.71 0.20
N ASP A 61 9.47 -11.64 0.52
CA ASP A 61 10.28 -10.46 0.19
C ASP A 61 10.28 -10.15 -1.31
N GLY A 62 10.20 -11.18 -2.17
CA GLY A 62 10.08 -11.02 -3.61
C GLY A 62 8.76 -10.34 -4.02
N GLN A 63 7.65 -10.71 -3.39
CA GLN A 63 6.35 -10.06 -3.64
C GLN A 63 6.33 -8.62 -3.11
N ILE A 64 6.92 -8.38 -1.94
CA ILE A 64 7.07 -7.03 -1.39
C ILE A 64 7.94 -6.18 -2.32
N LEU A 65 9.00 -6.75 -2.90
CA LEU A 65 9.88 -6.05 -3.85
C LEU A 65 9.13 -5.61 -5.12
N VAL A 66 8.22 -6.43 -5.64
CA VAL A 66 7.36 -6.05 -6.78
C VAL A 66 6.52 -4.82 -6.43
N ILE A 67 5.94 -4.78 -5.22
CA ILE A 67 5.15 -3.64 -4.75
C ILE A 67 6.05 -2.40 -4.59
N LYS A 68 7.24 -2.55 -3.98
CA LYS A 68 8.21 -1.45 -3.87
C LYS A 68 8.57 -0.88 -5.24
N ARG A 69 8.80 -1.72 -6.24
CA ARG A 69 9.10 -1.29 -7.63
C ARG A 69 7.92 -0.54 -8.26
N TRP A 70 6.70 -1.02 -8.07
CA TRP A 70 5.51 -0.31 -8.56
C TRP A 70 5.39 1.09 -7.92
N ILE A 71 5.63 1.23 -6.62
CA ILE A 71 5.63 2.54 -5.94
C ILE A 71 6.78 3.41 -6.45
N ALA A 72 7.99 2.86 -6.58
CA ALA A 72 9.16 3.57 -7.09
C ALA A 72 8.94 4.12 -8.52
N ASN A 73 8.18 3.40 -9.35
CA ASN A 73 7.79 3.83 -10.69
C ASN A 73 6.66 4.88 -10.69
N GLY A 74 6.32 5.47 -9.55
CA GLY A 74 5.28 6.49 -9.43
C GLY A 74 3.87 5.93 -9.23
N ALA A 75 3.75 4.64 -8.88
CA ALA A 75 2.48 3.96 -8.65
C ALA A 75 1.44 4.21 -9.78
N PRO A 76 1.79 3.92 -11.04
CA PRO A 76 0.96 4.25 -12.18
C PRO A 76 -0.37 3.48 -12.13
N ASN A 77 -1.46 4.19 -12.44
CA ASN A 77 -2.81 3.64 -12.55
C ASN A 77 -2.99 3.08 -13.98
N ASN A 78 -2.49 1.88 -14.23
CA ASN A 78 -2.67 1.17 -15.51
C ASN A 78 -3.92 0.29 -15.48
#